data_AF-O80376-F1
#
_entry.id   AF-O80376-F1
#
_cell.length_a   1.000
_cell.length_b   1.000
_cell.length_c   1.000
_cell.angle_alpha   90.00
_cell.angle_beta   90.00
_cell.angle_gamma   90.00
#
_symmetry.space_group_name_H-M   'P 1'
#
loop_
_entity.id
_entity.type
_entity.pdbx_description
1 polymer ?
#
loop_
_entity_poly.entity_id
_entity_poly.type
_entity_poly.pdbx_seq_one_letter_code
_entity_poly.pdbx_strand_id
1 'polypeptide(L)'
;GGHVNPAVTFGAFVGGNITLLRGIVYIIAQLLGSTVACLLLKFVTNDMAVGVFSLSAGVGVTNALVFEIVMTFGLVYTVYATAIDPKKGSLGTIAPIAIGFIVGANI
;
A
#
# COMPACT_ATOMS: atom_id res chain seq x y z
N GLY A 1 12.10 -2.98 -0.85
CA GLY A 1 12.12 -4.41 -0.48
C GLY A 1 10.72 -4.92 -0.23
N GLY A 2 10.13 -4.69 0.95
CA GLY A 2 8.73 -5.02 1.23
C GLY A 2 7.76 -3.95 0.74
N HIS A 3 7.38 -3.98 -0.54
CA HIS A 3 6.44 -2.97 -1.07
C HIS A 3 5.01 -3.19 -0.58
N VAL A 4 4.55 -4.45 -0.56
CA VAL A 4 3.25 -4.92 -0.01
C VAL A 4 2.02 -4.12 -0.48
N ASN A 5 2.18 -3.27 -1.48
CA ASN A 5 1.17 -2.33 -1.95
C ASN A 5 1.48 -1.96 -3.42
N PRO A 6 0.49 -2.10 -4.34
CA PRO A 6 0.66 -1.75 -5.74
C PRO A 6 1.00 -0.27 -5.97
N ALA A 7 0.44 0.66 -5.19
CA ALA A 7 0.74 2.09 -5.30
C ALA A 7 2.19 2.41 -4.90
N VAL A 8 2.71 1.76 -3.85
CA VAL A 8 4.13 1.87 -3.47
C VAL A 8 5.03 1.32 -4.58
N THR A 9 4.64 0.19 -5.17
CA THR A 9 5.38 -0.43 -6.28
C THR A 9 5.38 0.47 -7.52
N PHE A 10 4.22 1.02 -7.86
CA PHE A 10 4.07 1.95 -8.97
C PHE A 10 4.88 3.24 -8.73
N GLY A 11 4.80 3.81 -7.53
CA GLY A 11 5.60 4.98 -7.15
C GLY A 11 7.10 4.72 -7.27
N ALA A 12 7.59 3.57 -6.82
CA ALA A 12 8.98 3.16 -6.97
C ALA A 12 9.38 2.99 -8.46
N PHE A 13 8.48 2.48 -9.30
CA PHE A 13 8.71 2.35 -10.74
C PHE A 13 8.80 3.72 -11.42
N VAL A 14 7.85 4.62 -11.15
CA VAL A 14 7.82 5.98 -11.72
C VAL A 14 9.07 6.76 -11.34
N GLY A 15 9.55 6.65 -10.10
CA GLY A 15 10.81 7.29 -9.68
C GLY A 15 12.09 6.54 -10.05
N GLY A 16 12.02 5.52 -10.92
CA GLY A 16 13.20 4.83 -11.45
C GLY A 16 13.91 3.88 -10.49
N ASN A 17 13.28 3.51 -9.36
CA ASN A 17 13.87 2.66 -8.33
C ASN A 17 13.66 1.16 -8.58
N ILE A 18 12.75 0.79 -9.49
CA ILE A 18 12.55 -0.59 -9.96
C ILE A 18 12.30 -0.61 -11.46
N THR A 19 12.65 -1.72 -12.12
CA THR A 19 12.33 -1.96 -13.53
C THR A 19 10.84 -2.29 -13.72
N LEU A 20 10.27 -2.02 -14.90
CA LEU A 20 8.89 -2.35 -15.25
C LEU A 20 8.53 -3.82 -14.98
N LEU A 21 9.37 -4.77 -15.42
CA LEU A 21 9.12 -6.20 -15.24
C LEU A 21 9.03 -6.57 -13.75
N ARG A 22 9.95 -6.08 -12.92
CA ARG A 22 9.86 -6.24 -11.46
C ARG A 22 8.59 -5.63 -10.90
N GLY A 23 8.19 -4.44 -11.36
CA GLY A 23 6.94 -3.80 -10.95
C GLY A 23 5.71 -4.68 -11.21
N ILE A 24 5.60 -5.25 -12.41
CA ILE A 24 4.51 -6.14 -12.79
C ILE A 24 4.49 -7.40 -11.90
N VAL A 25 5.64 -8.05 -11.71
CA VAL A 25 5.75 -9.25 -10.87
C VAL A 25 5.35 -8.95 -9.42
N TYR A 26 5.77 -7.81 -8.88
CA TYR A 26 5.38 -7.38 -7.53
C TYR A 26 3.87 -7.19 -7.40
N ILE A 27 3.24 -6.52 -8.37
CA ILE A 27 1.79 -6.25 -8.33
C ILE A 27 1.01 -7.57 -8.43
N ILE A 28 1.40 -8.49 -9.31
CA ILE A 28 0.76 -9.81 -9.41
C ILE A 28 0.88 -10.57 -8.08
N ALA A 29 2.08 -10.62 -7.49
CA ALA A 29 2.29 -11.29 -6.22
C ALA A 29 1.46 -10.66 -5.08
N GLN A 30 1.33 -9.34 -5.05
CA GLN A 30 0.53 -8.60 -4.07
C GLN A 30 -0.97 -8.91 -4.20
N LEU A 31 -1.49 -8.93 -5.42
CA LEU A 31 -2.90 -9.24 -5.70
C LEU A 31 -3.23 -10.71 -5.36
N LEU A 32 -2.33 -11.64 -5.73
CA LEU A 32 -2.49 -13.05 -5.38
C LEU A 32 -2.44 -13.26 -3.87
N GLY A 33 -1.48 -12.65 -3.18
CA GLY A 33 -1.38 -12.71 -1.72
C GLY A 33 -2.63 -12.19 -1.03
N SER A 34 -3.16 -11.03 -1.46
CA SER A 34 -4.41 -10.46 -0.96
C SER A 34 -5.60 -11.40 -1.18
N THR A 35 -5.72 -11.97 -2.39
CA THR A 35 -6.80 -12.91 -2.74
C THR A 35 -6.75 -14.15 -1.86
N VAL A 36 -5.57 -14.76 -1.70
CA VAL A 36 -5.37 -15.94 -0.85
C VAL A 36 -5.69 -15.62 0.61
N ALA A 37 -5.26 -14.47 1.13
CA ALA A 37 -5.58 -14.05 2.50
C ALA A 37 -7.09 -13.91 2.73
N CYS A 38 -7.83 -13.32 1.78
CA CYS A 38 -9.29 -13.20 1.86
C CYS A 38 -9.99 -14.57 1.82
N LEU A 39 -9.54 -15.50 0.98
CA LEU A 39 -10.08 -16.87 0.92
C LEU A 39 -9.81 -17.65 2.21
N LEU A 40 -8.59 -17.53 2.75
CA LEU A 40 -8.24 -18.14 4.03
C LEU A 40 -9.07 -17.55 5.17
N LEU A 41 -9.25 -16.22 5.20
CA LEU A 41 -10.08 -15.57 6.20
C LEU A 41 -11.52 -16.08 6.13
N LYS A 42 -12.10 -16.16 4.94
CA LYS A 42 -13.45 -16.71 4.72
C LYS A 42 -13.56 -18.16 5.21
N PHE A 43 -12.55 -18.98 4.94
CA PHE A 43 -12.50 -20.37 5.40
C PHE A 43 -12.45 -20.47 6.93
N VAL A 44 -11.53 -19.77 7.61
CA VAL A 44 -11.37 -19.85 9.07
C VAL A 44 -12.51 -19.19 9.85
N THR A 45 -13.30 -18.35 9.18
CA THR A 45 -14.45 -17.65 9.76
C THR A 45 -15.78 -18.33 9.46
N ASN A 46 -15.80 -19.54 8.91
CA ASN A 46 -17.02 -20.25 8.51
C ASN A 46 -17.89 -19.45 7.52
N ASP A 47 -17.27 -19.02 6.42
CA ASP A 47 -17.91 -18.31 5.31
C ASP A 47 -18.52 -16.94 5.66
N MET A 48 -18.08 -16.30 6.76
CA MET A 48 -18.43 -14.91 7.03
C MET A 48 -17.97 -13.98 5.89
N ALA A 49 -18.73 -12.90 5.68
CA ALA A 49 -18.40 -11.90 4.68
C ALA A 49 -17.05 -11.23 4.99
N VAL A 50 -16.19 -11.12 3.98
CA VAL A 50 -14.91 -10.41 4.06
C VAL A 50 -15.14 -8.94 3.74
N GLY A 51 -14.54 -8.04 4.52
CA GLY A 51 -14.69 -6.60 4.34
C GLY A 51 -14.24 -6.14 2.95
N VAL A 52 -15.03 -5.26 2.33
CA VAL A 52 -14.72 -4.60 1.06
C VAL A 52 -14.72 -3.10 1.30
N PHE A 53 -13.74 -2.38 0.76
CA PHE A 53 -13.71 -0.93 0.83
C PHE A 53 -14.81 -0.35 -0.06
N SER A 54 -15.66 0.50 0.53
CA SER A 54 -16.73 1.20 -0.16
C SER A 54 -16.85 2.62 0.37
N LEU A 55 -17.46 3.51 -0.41
CA LEU A 55 -17.71 4.88 0.03
C LEU A 55 -18.70 4.89 1.20
N SER A 56 -18.43 5.73 2.19
CA SER A 56 -19.38 6.03 3.26
C SER A 56 -20.62 6.73 2.71
N ALA A 57 -21.76 6.52 3.38
CA ALA A 57 -23.02 7.15 2.99
C ALA A 57 -22.87 8.69 2.94
N GLY A 58 -23.27 9.29 1.81
CA GLY A 58 -23.19 10.73 1.59
C GLY A 58 -21.84 11.25 1.11
N VAL A 59 -20.81 10.40 0.96
CA VAL A 59 -19.52 10.80 0.38
C VAL A 59 -19.55 10.62 -1.14
N GLY A 60 -19.25 11.70 -1.88
CA GLY A 60 -19.15 11.67 -3.33
C GLY A 60 -17.86 11.01 -3.83
N VAL A 61 -17.90 10.43 -5.03
CA VAL A 61 -16.76 9.75 -5.68
C VAL A 61 -15.53 10.65 -5.78
N THR A 62 -15.71 11.90 -6.20
CA THR A 62 -14.59 12.85 -6.32
C THR A 62 -13.94 13.14 -4.98
N ASN A 63 -14.73 13.28 -3.90
CA ASN A 63 -14.21 13.56 -2.56
C ASN A 63 -13.40 12.36 -2.04
N ALA A 64 -13.94 11.15 -2.21
CA ALA A 64 -13.24 9.92 -1.85
C ALA A 64 -11.94 9.74 -2.65
N LEU A 65 -11.97 10.04 -3.95
CA LEU A 65 -10.79 9.97 -4.81
C LEU A 65 -9.69 10.95 -4.36
N VAL A 66 -10.04 12.20 -4.07
CA VAL A 66 -9.07 13.19 -3.57
C VAL A 66 -8.48 12.75 -2.24
N PHE A 67 -9.31 12.20 -1.35
CA PHE A 67 -8.84 11.65 -0.08
C PHE A 67 -7.84 10.51 -0.29
N GLU A 68 -8.18 9.51 -1.11
CA GLU A 68 -7.30 8.39 -1.46
C GLU A 68 -5.97 8.86 -2.06
N ILE A 69 -5.99 9.89 -2.92
CA ILE A 69 -4.76 10.49 -3.49
C ILE A 69 -3.87 11.05 -2.39
N VAL A 70 -4.41 11.86 -1.47
CA VAL A 70 -3.63 12.50 -0.40
C VAL A 70 -3.04 11.45 0.55
N MET A 71 -3.85 10.48 0.96
CA MET A 71 -3.45 9.45 1.92
C MET A 71 -2.41 8.49 1.31
N THR A 72 -2.63 8.08 0.06
CA THR A 72 -1.68 7.25 -0.69
C THR A 72 -0.38 8.02 -0.97
N PHE A 73 -0.46 9.31 -1.27
CA PHE A 73 0.75 10.15 -1.40
C PHE A 73 1.55 10.15 -0.10
N GLY A 74 0.90 10.35 1.05
CA GLY A 74 1.56 10.29 2.37
C GLY A 74 2.32 8.98 2.56
N LEU A 75 1.67 7.85 2.29
CA LEU A 75 2.30 6.52 2.35
C LEU A 75 3.51 6.41 1.41
N VAL A 76 3.33 6.70 0.12
CA VAL A 76 4.40 6.56 -0.88
C VAL A 76 5.56 7.50 -0.56
N TYR A 77 5.27 8.72 -0.13
CA TYR A 77 6.29 9.68 0.31
C TYR A 77 7.07 9.18 1.52
N THR A 78 6.40 8.62 2.54
CA THR A 78 7.08 8.00 3.70
C THR A 78 8.00 6.88 3.24
N VAL A 79 7.58 6.02 2.30
CA VAL A 79 8.45 4.99 1.72
C VAL A 79 9.67 5.62 1.03
N TYR A 80 9.47 6.69 0.27
CA TYR A 80 10.56 7.38 -0.41
C TYR A 80 11.58 7.95 0.57
N ALA A 81 11.11 8.75 1.53
CA ALA A 81 11.94 9.44 2.50
C ALA A 81 12.68 8.49 3.45
N THR A 82 12.04 7.39 3.85
CA THR A 82 12.60 6.49 4.87
C THR A 82 13.29 5.26 4.30
N ALA A 83 12.86 4.73 3.14
CA ALA A 83 13.34 3.45 2.63
C ALA A 83 14.11 3.54 1.31
N ILE A 84 13.79 4.50 0.43
CA ILE A 84 14.36 4.58 -0.92
C ILE A 84 15.53 5.55 -0.98
N ASP A 85 15.39 6.77 -0.43
CA ASP A 85 16.39 7.83 -0.57
C ASP A 85 17.80 7.36 -0.12
N PRO A 86 18.84 7.43 -0.99
CA PRO A 86 20.23 7.15 -0.61
C PRO A 86 20.72 8.01 0.57
N LYS A 87 20.14 9.19 0.79
CA LYS A 87 20.49 10.14 1.84
C LYS A 87 19.66 9.98 3.12
N LYS A 88 18.84 8.93 3.23
CA LYS A 88 17.97 8.67 4.41
C LYS A 88 18.69 8.58 5.75
N GLY A 89 19.99 8.26 5.78
CA GLY A 89 20.76 8.13 7.02
C GLY A 89 20.12 7.16 8.01
N SER A 90 19.97 7.58 9.27
CA SER A 90 19.36 6.77 10.35
C SER A 90 17.86 6.54 10.19
N LEU A 91 17.16 7.30 9.32
CA LEU A 91 15.74 7.09 9.04
C LEU A 91 15.47 5.71 8.43
N GLY A 92 16.46 5.13 7.74
CA GLY A 92 16.38 3.77 7.20
C GLY A 92 16.09 2.71 8.25
N THR A 93 16.58 2.90 9.48
CA THR A 93 16.39 1.95 10.59
C THR A 93 14.94 1.89 11.04
N ILE A 94 14.24 3.03 11.03
CA ILE A 94 12.84 3.15 11.46
C ILE A 94 11.84 3.10 10.30
N ALA A 95 12.31 2.85 9.07
CA ALA A 95 11.44 2.84 7.90
C ALA A 95 10.23 1.88 8.05
N PRO A 96 10.38 0.62 8.53
CA PRO A 96 9.24 -0.29 8.65
C PRO A 96 8.17 0.23 9.61
N ILE A 97 8.58 0.80 10.75
CA ILE A 97 7.63 1.31 11.76
C ILE A 97 6.98 2.62 11.30
N ALA A 98 7.72 3.50 10.64
CA ALA A 98 7.17 4.74 10.08
C ALA A 98 6.15 4.45 8.98
N ILE A 99 6.45 3.50 8.09
CA ILE A 99 5.52 3.04 7.04
C ILE A 99 4.29 2.38 7.68
N GLY A 100 4.46 1.54 8.70
CA GLY A 100 3.35 0.93 9.41
C GLY A 100 2.40 1.96 10.06
N PHE A 101 2.96 2.98 10.74
CA PHE A 101 2.16 4.01 11.39
C PHE A 101 1.42 4.92 10.42
N ILE A 102 2.00 5.30 9.28
CA ILE A 102 1.26 6.11 8.30
C ILE A 102 0.13 5.32 7.67
N VAL A 103 0.29 3.99 7.44
CA VAL A 103 -0.83 3.14 7.00
C VAL A 103 -1.91 3.07 8.06
N GLY A 104 -1.55 2.90 9.34
CA GLY A 104 -2.50 2.87 10.44
C GLY A 104 -3.23 4.20 10.67
N ALA A 105 -2.59 5.33 10.39
CA ALA A 105 -3.23 6.65 10.43
C ALA A 105 -4.15 6.89 9.22
N ASN A 106 -4.05 6.06 8.17
CA ASN A 106 -4.80 6.22 6.94
C ASN A 106 -6.17 5.54 6.91
N ILE A 107 -6.53 4.79 7.95
CA ILE A 107 -7.77 4.01 8.08
C ILE A 107 -8.57 4.47 9.30
#